data_AF-A0A8B6NAA5-F1
#
_entry.id   AF-A0A8B6NAA5-F1
#
_cell.length_a   1.000
_cell.length_b   1.000
_cell.length_c   1.000
_cell.angle_alpha   90.00
_cell.angle_beta   90.00
_cell.angle_gamma   90.00
#
_symmetry.space_group_name_H-M   'P 1'
#
loop_
_entity.id
_entity.type
_entity.pdbx_description
1 polymer ?
#
loop_
_entity_poly.entity_id
_entity_poly.type
_entity_poly.pdbx_seq_one_letter_code
_entity_poly.pdbx_strand_id
1 'polypeptide(L)'
;MVADHYPLASPVAPEVLKDLICNPPPVEWADHKKSAYIDIQKLIKTRLDYAQVFNAMDGFEYNGLTFYNLVQAENENLLWSNIYIRNFEARDNEIYVDPNLTDKVLIGEDGMSLFAYSFADDCFQIRDKASTDYVIESHTEFDRFLSSLIQTVS
;
A
#
# COMPACT_ATOMS: atom_id res chain seq x y z
N MET A 1 -0.44 -32.54 -3.36
CA MET A 1 -0.91 -31.18 -3.04
C MET A 1 0.06 -30.63 -2.01
N VAL A 2 1.01 -29.82 -2.47
CA VAL A 2 1.78 -28.99 -1.53
C VAL A 2 0.77 -27.98 -1.03
N ALA A 3 0.52 -27.95 0.28
CA ALA A 3 -0.31 -26.88 0.83
C ALA A 3 0.44 -25.58 0.53
N ASP A 4 -0.16 -24.70 -0.28
CA ASP A 4 0.37 -23.36 -0.53
C ASP A 4 0.35 -22.61 0.80
N HIS A 5 1.40 -22.79 1.57
CA HIS A 5 1.66 -22.01 2.76
C HIS A 5 2.15 -20.66 2.25
N TYR A 6 1.23 -19.80 1.80
CA TYR A 6 1.48 -18.37 1.78
C TYR A 6 1.72 -18.00 3.25
N PRO A 7 2.97 -17.76 3.68
CA PRO A 7 3.19 -17.46 5.08
C PRO A 7 2.58 -16.09 5.31
N LEU A 8 1.48 -16.05 6.08
CA LEU A 8 0.93 -14.79 6.55
C LEU A 8 2.05 -14.09 7.31
N ALA A 9 2.41 -12.88 6.87
CA ALA A 9 3.44 -12.09 7.51
C ALA A 9 3.04 -11.82 8.96
N SER A 10 4.02 -11.83 9.87
CA SER A 10 3.73 -11.49 11.26
C SER A 10 3.17 -10.06 11.37
N PRO A 11 2.31 -9.77 12.36
CA PRO A 11 1.85 -8.41 12.61
C PRO A 11 3.00 -7.42 12.78
N VAL A 12 2.73 -6.15 12.46
CA VAL A 12 3.65 -5.05 12.76
C VAL A 12 3.63 -4.81 14.27
N ALA A 13 4.81 -4.72 14.88
CA ALA A 13 4.91 -4.45 16.30
C ALA A 13 4.27 -3.08 16.63
N PRO A 14 3.42 -2.96 17.66
CA PRO A 14 2.68 -1.72 17.94
C PRO A 14 3.57 -0.49 18.14
N GLU A 15 4.74 -0.68 18.75
CA GLU A 15 5.77 0.36 18.93
C GLU A 15 6.34 0.82 17.60
N VAL A 16 6.59 -0.09 16.65
CA VAL A 16 7.09 0.26 15.31
C VAL A 16 6.03 1.01 14.52
N LEU A 17 4.77 0.54 14.56
CA LEU A 17 3.66 1.24 13.91
C LEU A 17 3.49 2.65 14.49
N LYS A 18 3.57 2.78 15.82
CA LYS A 18 3.51 4.09 16.49
C LYS A 18 4.66 5.00 16.08
N ASP A 19 5.88 4.49 16.03
CA ASP A 19 7.06 5.26 15.63
C ASP A 19 6.94 5.74 14.18
N LEU A 20 6.52 4.85 13.26
CA LEU A 20 6.26 5.17 11.86
C LEU A 20 5.17 6.24 11.69
N ILE A 21 4.20 6.29 12.59
CA ILE A 21 3.10 7.26 12.58
C ILE A 21 3.53 8.60 13.20
N CYS A 22 4.38 8.59 14.23
CA CYS A 22 4.71 9.78 15.01
C CYS A 22 5.96 10.53 14.54
N ASN A 23 6.93 9.84 13.94
CA ASN A 23 8.20 10.46 13.55
C ASN A 23 8.06 11.28 12.26
N PRO A 24 8.71 12.45 12.15
CA PRO A 24 8.77 13.17 10.89
C PRO A 24 9.63 12.42 9.87
N PRO A 25 9.42 12.64 8.56
CA PRO A 25 10.33 12.11 7.56
C PRO A 25 11.75 12.72 7.74
N PRO A 26 12.82 11.99 7.42
CA PRO A 26 14.18 12.49 7.48
C PRO A 26 14.37 13.81 6.71
N VAL A 27 15.16 14.72 7.27
CA VAL A 27 15.32 16.10 6.75
C VAL A 27 16.06 16.10 5.42
N GLU A 28 16.95 15.15 5.20
CA GLU A 28 17.75 14.95 4.00
C GLU A 28 16.97 14.36 2.82
N TRP A 29 15.76 13.83 3.05
CA TRP A 29 14.96 13.27 1.97
C TRP A 29 14.48 14.35 0.99
N ALA A 30 14.41 13.97 -0.28
CA ALA A 30 13.77 14.77 -1.31
C ALA A 30 12.27 14.99 -0.99
N ASP A 31 11.71 16.08 -1.49
CA ASP A 31 10.35 16.51 -1.14
C ASP A 31 9.28 15.48 -1.55
N HIS A 32 9.47 14.77 -2.67
CA HIS A 32 8.55 13.70 -3.08
C HIS A 32 8.51 12.55 -2.08
N LYS A 33 9.65 12.14 -1.49
CA LYS A 33 9.70 11.08 -0.47
C LYS A 33 9.07 11.54 0.83
N LYS A 34 9.34 12.78 1.24
CA LYS A 34 8.71 13.38 2.43
C LYS A 34 7.19 13.43 2.26
N SER A 35 6.71 13.84 1.09
CA SER A 35 5.29 13.89 0.76
C SER A 35 4.65 12.49 0.81
N ALA A 36 5.25 11.48 0.17
CA ALA A 36 4.76 10.10 0.21
C ALA A 36 4.71 9.55 1.65
N TYR A 37 5.76 9.80 2.43
CA TYR A 37 5.82 9.38 3.82
C TYR A 37 4.68 10.00 4.65
N ILE A 38 4.45 11.31 4.50
CA ILE A 38 3.38 12.04 5.19
C ILE A 38 2.00 11.51 4.78
N ASP A 39 1.79 11.20 3.50
CA ASP A 39 0.52 10.67 3.01
C ASP A 39 0.25 9.25 3.53
N ILE A 40 1.27 8.37 3.56
CA ILE A 40 1.16 7.04 4.17
C ILE A 40 0.83 7.18 5.67
N GLN A 41 1.53 8.06 6.39
CA GLN A 41 1.22 8.33 7.80
C GLN A 41 -0.21 8.82 7.98
N LYS A 42 -0.66 9.74 7.12
CA LYS A 42 -2.02 10.28 7.18
C LYS A 42 -3.04 9.17 6.96
N LEU A 43 -2.87 8.32 5.95
CA LEU A 43 -3.74 7.18 5.68
C LEU A 43 -3.88 6.29 6.92
N ILE A 44 -2.75 5.86 7.49
CA ILE A 44 -2.75 4.96 8.65
C ILE A 44 -3.38 5.63 9.89
N LYS A 45 -3.17 6.95 10.09
CA LYS A 45 -3.79 7.71 11.19
C LYS A 45 -5.30 7.86 11.05
N THR A 46 -5.78 8.10 9.84
CA THR A 46 -7.19 8.48 9.62
C THR A 46 -8.07 7.31 9.27
N ARG A 47 -7.53 6.23 8.69
CA ARG A 47 -8.27 5.04 8.27
C ARG A 47 -7.94 3.86 9.17
N LEU A 48 -8.61 3.82 10.33
CA LEU A 48 -8.43 2.74 11.30
C LEU A 48 -8.84 1.37 10.75
N ASP A 49 -9.81 1.33 9.85
CA ASP A 49 -10.27 0.12 9.16
C ASP A 49 -9.18 -0.49 8.25
N TYR A 50 -8.36 0.34 7.62
CA TYR A 50 -7.15 -0.09 6.92
C TYR A 50 -6.00 -0.40 7.88
N ALA A 51 -5.74 0.47 8.85
CA ALA A 51 -4.62 0.31 9.79
C ALA A 51 -4.71 -0.98 10.61
N GLN A 52 -5.92 -1.49 10.86
CA GLN A 52 -6.14 -2.77 11.54
C GLN A 52 -5.52 -3.97 10.83
N VAL A 53 -5.28 -3.90 9.52
CA VAL A 53 -4.56 -4.97 8.80
C VAL A 53 -3.20 -5.21 9.43
N PHE A 54 -2.46 -4.16 9.76
CA PHE A 54 -1.11 -4.26 10.34
C PHE A 54 -1.08 -4.85 11.75
N ASN A 55 -2.22 -4.87 12.45
CA ASN A 55 -2.35 -5.58 13.73
C ASN A 55 -2.56 -7.09 13.54
N ALA A 56 -3.01 -7.52 12.36
CA ALA A 56 -3.21 -8.92 12.00
C ALA A 56 -2.01 -9.48 11.21
N MET A 57 -1.42 -8.68 10.33
CA MET A 57 -0.31 -9.08 9.46
C MET A 57 0.38 -7.88 8.79
N ASP A 58 1.67 -7.99 8.54
CA ASP A 58 2.42 -6.96 7.80
C ASP A 58 2.35 -7.14 6.28
N GLY A 59 1.18 -6.93 5.68
CA GLY A 59 0.96 -7.21 4.25
C GLY A 59 0.83 -8.71 3.95
N PHE A 60 0.50 -9.05 2.71
CA PHE A 60 0.29 -10.44 2.30
C PHE A 60 0.33 -10.64 0.79
N GLU A 61 0.49 -11.90 0.38
CA GLU A 61 0.31 -12.35 -0.99
C GLU A 61 -0.73 -13.47 -1.05
N TYR A 62 -1.65 -13.40 -2.01
CA TYR A 62 -2.70 -14.40 -2.21
C TYR A 62 -3.14 -14.45 -3.67
N ASN A 63 -3.00 -15.60 -4.33
CA ASN A 63 -3.43 -15.80 -5.73
C ASN A 63 -2.97 -14.68 -6.70
N GLY A 64 -1.73 -14.20 -6.56
CA GLY A 64 -1.16 -13.14 -7.40
C GLY A 64 -1.54 -11.72 -6.98
N LEU A 65 -2.36 -11.57 -5.95
CA LEU A 65 -2.59 -10.30 -5.26
C LEU A 65 -1.46 -10.05 -4.26
N THR A 66 -0.92 -8.83 -4.24
CA THR A 66 0.04 -8.37 -3.24
C THR A 66 -0.53 -7.16 -2.50
N PHE A 67 -0.62 -7.26 -1.18
CA PHE A 67 -0.90 -6.14 -0.29
C PHE A 67 0.40 -5.68 0.34
N TYR A 68 0.72 -4.39 0.20
CA TYR A 68 2.04 -3.88 0.56
C TYR A 68 2.31 -3.92 2.06
N ASN A 69 3.55 -4.25 2.40
CA ASN A 69 4.03 -4.33 3.79
C ASN A 69 4.63 -3.00 4.26
N LEU A 70 4.76 -2.83 5.58
CA LEU A 70 5.41 -1.69 6.22
C LEU A 70 6.87 -1.97 6.58
N VAL A 71 7.20 -3.16 7.10
CA VAL A 71 8.49 -3.40 7.76
C VAL A 71 9.20 -4.68 7.31
N GLN A 72 8.58 -5.52 6.49
CA GLN A 72 9.23 -6.74 6.00
C GLN A 72 10.52 -6.43 5.25
N ALA A 73 11.54 -7.22 5.55
CA ALA A 73 12.87 -7.11 4.95
C ALA A 73 13.49 -8.49 4.72
N GLU A 74 14.30 -8.59 3.66
CA GLU A 74 15.14 -9.73 3.36
C GLU A 74 16.58 -9.25 3.15
N ASN A 75 17.55 -9.93 3.79
CA ASN A 75 18.97 -9.57 3.73
C ASN A 75 19.22 -8.07 4.04
N GLU A 76 18.59 -7.57 5.10
CA GLU A 76 18.67 -6.17 5.57
C GLU A 76 18.06 -5.12 4.62
N ASN A 77 17.43 -5.53 3.51
CA ASN A 77 16.74 -4.65 2.58
C ASN A 77 15.23 -4.82 2.72
N LEU A 78 14.50 -3.71 2.70
CA LEU A 78 13.04 -3.75 2.62
C LEU A 78 12.61 -4.54 1.38
N LEU A 79 11.55 -5.33 1.52
CA LEU A 79 11.00 -6.07 0.38
C LEU A 79 10.51 -5.12 -0.71
N TRP A 80 10.52 -5.59 -1.95
CA TRP A 80 10.02 -4.81 -3.10
C TRP A 80 8.58 -4.32 -2.88
N SER A 81 7.75 -5.13 -2.21
CA SER A 81 6.35 -4.86 -1.88
C SER A 81 6.17 -3.92 -0.69
N ASN A 82 7.23 -3.22 -0.25
CA ASN A 82 7.15 -2.24 0.82
C ASN A 82 6.42 -0.97 0.36
N ILE A 83 5.43 -0.53 1.15
CA ILE A 83 4.57 0.61 0.80
C ILE A 83 5.36 1.90 0.55
N TYR A 84 6.46 2.14 1.28
CA TYR A 84 7.26 3.34 1.09
C TYR A 84 8.02 3.30 -0.23
N ILE A 85 8.65 2.16 -0.56
CA ILE A 85 9.35 1.98 -1.84
C ILE A 85 8.40 2.24 -3.01
N ARG A 86 7.24 1.58 -3.01
CA ARG A 86 6.26 1.67 -4.10
C ARG A 86 5.72 3.09 -4.29
N ASN A 87 5.47 3.81 -3.20
CA ASN A 87 5.00 5.20 -3.27
C ASN A 87 6.10 6.21 -3.60
N PHE A 88 7.37 5.92 -3.27
CA PHE A 88 8.49 6.77 -3.70
C PHE A 88 8.67 6.66 -5.21
N GLU A 89 8.72 5.44 -5.74
CA GLU A 89 8.84 5.17 -7.18
C GLU A 89 7.66 5.73 -7.99
N ALA A 90 6.44 5.70 -7.43
CA ALA A 90 5.27 6.26 -8.11
C ALA A 90 5.31 7.79 -8.26
N ARG A 91 6.06 8.49 -7.39
CA ARG A 91 6.13 9.96 -7.35
C ARG A 91 7.41 10.53 -7.96
N ASP A 92 8.45 9.72 -8.02
CA ASP A 92 9.69 10.05 -8.70
C ASP A 92 10.32 8.77 -9.25
N ASN A 93 10.47 8.72 -10.58
CA ASN A 93 11.13 7.65 -11.28
C ASN A 93 11.89 8.25 -12.46
N GLU A 94 13.08 7.71 -12.74
CA GLU A 94 14.00 8.21 -13.77
C GLU A 94 13.39 8.18 -15.19
N ILE A 95 12.36 7.38 -15.41
CA ILE A 95 11.75 7.13 -16.73
C ILE A 95 10.50 7.96 -16.95
N TYR A 96 9.50 7.81 -16.07
CA TYR A 96 8.19 8.42 -16.19
C TYR A 96 7.48 8.44 -14.84
N VAL A 97 6.86 9.57 -14.52
CA VAL A 97 6.02 9.74 -13.33
C VAL A 97 4.57 9.84 -13.81
N ASP A 98 3.76 8.90 -13.33
CA ASP A 98 2.34 8.85 -13.71
C ASP A 98 1.53 9.88 -12.92
N PRO A 99 0.99 10.93 -13.57
CA PRO A 99 0.28 11.99 -12.88
C PRO A 99 -0.96 11.48 -12.14
N ASN A 100 -1.56 10.36 -12.55
CA ASN A 100 -2.75 9.81 -11.94
C ASN A 100 -2.48 9.13 -10.59
N LEU A 101 -1.21 8.85 -10.26
CA LEU A 101 -0.81 8.14 -9.05
C LEU A 101 -0.11 9.04 -8.04
N THR A 102 0.44 10.19 -8.46
CA THR A 102 1.29 11.04 -7.61
C THR A 102 0.61 11.59 -6.36
N ASP A 103 -0.71 11.74 -6.39
CA ASP A 103 -1.55 12.28 -5.31
C ASP A 103 -2.26 11.17 -4.50
N LYS A 104 -1.93 9.90 -4.76
CA LYS A 104 -2.53 8.74 -4.11
C LYS A 104 -1.52 8.01 -3.23
N VAL A 105 -2.04 7.13 -2.39
CA VAL A 105 -1.23 6.15 -1.65
C VAL A 105 -1.48 4.78 -2.25
N LEU A 106 -0.49 4.20 -2.90
CA LEU A 106 -0.53 2.82 -3.37
C LEU A 106 -0.45 1.89 -2.16
N ILE A 107 -1.36 0.91 -2.08
CA ILE A 107 -1.47 -0.03 -0.96
C ILE A 107 -1.33 -1.49 -1.37
N GLY A 108 -1.29 -1.76 -2.68
CA GLY A 108 -1.11 -3.10 -3.22
C GLY A 108 -1.33 -3.12 -4.73
N GLU A 109 -1.25 -4.31 -5.31
CA GLU A 109 -1.51 -4.55 -6.72
C GLU A 109 -1.82 -6.02 -6.99
N ASP A 110 -2.32 -6.29 -8.19
CA ASP A 110 -2.31 -7.63 -8.79
C ASP A 110 -1.73 -7.57 -10.21
N GLY A 111 -1.89 -8.65 -10.98
CA GLY A 111 -1.37 -8.72 -12.35
C GLY A 111 -1.94 -7.68 -13.32
N MET A 112 -3.12 -7.13 -13.07
CA MET A 112 -3.83 -6.20 -13.96
C MET A 112 -4.21 -4.87 -13.31
N SER A 113 -4.20 -4.79 -11.98
CA SER A 113 -4.75 -3.67 -11.23
C SER A 113 -3.78 -3.11 -10.22
N LEU A 114 -3.90 -1.80 -9.95
CA LEU A 114 -3.27 -1.12 -8.84
C LEU A 114 -4.31 -0.77 -7.78
N PHE A 115 -3.95 -0.94 -6.52
CA PHE A 115 -4.79 -0.59 -5.38
C PHE A 115 -4.27 0.69 -4.76
N ALA A 116 -5.15 1.68 -4.65
CA ALA A 116 -4.78 2.98 -4.16
C ALA A 116 -5.84 3.53 -3.20
N TYR A 117 -5.40 4.37 -2.27
CA TYR A 117 -6.30 5.24 -1.53
C TYR A 117 -6.22 6.67 -2.10
N SER A 118 -7.38 7.25 -2.39
CA SER A 118 -7.52 8.63 -2.84
C SER A 118 -7.99 9.50 -1.67
N PHE A 119 -7.16 10.47 -1.26
CA PHE A 119 -7.58 11.47 -0.28
C PHE A 119 -8.59 12.46 -0.85
N ALA A 120 -8.57 12.70 -2.16
CA ALA A 120 -9.50 13.62 -2.82
C ALA A 120 -10.93 13.05 -2.84
N ASP A 121 -11.04 11.74 -3.07
CA ASP A 121 -12.33 11.05 -3.18
C ASP A 121 -12.74 10.33 -1.89
N ASP A 122 -11.86 10.30 -0.88
CA ASP A 122 -12.01 9.57 0.39
C ASP A 122 -12.42 8.10 0.22
N CYS A 123 -11.75 7.39 -0.69
CA CYS A 123 -12.06 5.99 -0.99
C CYS A 123 -10.84 5.18 -1.42
N PHE A 124 -10.94 3.87 -1.22
CA PHE A 124 -10.05 2.90 -1.84
C PHE A 124 -10.50 2.65 -3.28
N GLN A 125 -9.54 2.54 -4.19
CA GLN A 125 -9.75 2.43 -5.62
C GLN A 125 -8.98 1.23 -6.16
N ILE A 126 -9.67 0.45 -6.99
CA ILE A 126 -9.05 -0.53 -7.88
C ILE A 126 -8.90 0.17 -9.23
N ARG A 127 -7.67 0.35 -9.70
CA ARG A 127 -7.34 1.04 -10.94
C ARG A 127 -6.76 0.08 -11.95
N ASP A 128 -7.07 0.28 -13.22
CA ASP A 128 -6.40 -0.47 -14.29
C ASP A 128 -4.92 -0.07 -14.35
N LYS A 129 -4.02 -1.06 -14.41
CA LYS A 129 -2.58 -0.81 -14.37
C LYS A 129 -2.03 -0.30 -15.71
N ALA A 130 -2.72 -0.57 -16.83
CA ALA A 130 -2.36 -0.07 -18.15
C ALA A 130 -2.96 1.32 -18.43
N SER A 131 -4.08 1.67 -17.80
CA SER A 131 -4.75 2.97 -17.86
C SER A 131 -5.05 3.46 -16.45
N THR A 132 -4.03 4.00 -15.79
CA THR A 132 -4.09 4.37 -14.37
C THR A 132 -5.04 5.50 -14.05
N ASP A 133 -5.57 6.23 -15.04
CA ASP A 133 -6.66 7.19 -14.89
C ASP A 133 -8.02 6.51 -14.66
N TYR A 134 -8.19 5.29 -15.20
CA TYR A 134 -9.41 4.52 -15.12
C TYR A 134 -9.56 3.79 -13.76
N VAL A 135 -10.61 4.15 -13.04
CA VAL A 135 -11.02 3.47 -11.79
C VAL A 135 -12.02 2.38 -12.16
N ILE A 136 -11.66 1.12 -11.92
CA ILE A 136 -12.50 -0.05 -12.14
C ILE A 136 -13.61 -0.08 -11.08
N GLU A 137 -13.21 0.03 -9.81
CA GLU A 137 -14.11 0.03 -8.65
C GLU A 137 -13.61 0.98 -7.57
N SER A 138 -14.53 1.48 -6.74
CA SER A 138 -14.20 2.32 -5.59
C SER A 138 -15.06 1.98 -4.38
N HIS A 139 -14.46 2.05 -3.19
CA HIS A 139 -15.09 1.65 -1.94
C HIS A 139 -14.70 2.61 -0.82
N THR A 140 -15.68 3.14 -0.11
CA THR A 140 -15.42 3.94 1.09
C THR A 140 -14.93 3.05 2.24
N GLU A 141 -15.50 1.86 2.41
CA GLU A 141 -15.20 0.93 3.51
C GLU A 141 -14.10 -0.08 3.11
N PHE A 142 -13.09 -0.27 3.97
CA PHE A 142 -11.95 -1.14 3.65
C PHE A 142 -12.33 -2.63 3.53
N ASP A 143 -13.30 -3.11 4.32
CA ASP A 143 -13.75 -4.51 4.28
C ASP A 143 -14.43 -4.87 2.96
N ARG A 144 -15.23 -3.96 2.38
CA ARG A 144 -15.82 -4.12 1.05
C ARG A 144 -14.78 -4.08 -0.04
N PHE A 145 -13.80 -3.18 0.09
CA PHE A 145 -12.66 -3.14 -0.81
C PHE A 145 -11.92 -4.48 -0.82
N LEU A 146 -11.52 -4.97 0.35
CA LEU A 146 -10.81 -6.24 0.50
C LEU A 146 -11.66 -7.44 0.03
N SER A 147 -12.98 -7.40 0.25
CA SER A 147 -13.89 -8.44 -0.24
C SER A 147 -13.96 -8.47 -1.76
N SER A 148 -14.01 -7.30 -2.43
CA SER A 148 -13.98 -7.22 -3.90
C SER A 148 -12.68 -7.83 -4.43
N LEU A 149 -11.54 -7.43 -3.86
CA LEU A 149 -10.22 -7.97 -4.21
C LEU A 149 -10.14 -9.50 -4.13
N ILE A 150 -10.57 -10.08 -3.01
CA ILE A 150 -10.52 -11.52 -2.80
C ILE A 150 -11.47 -12.24 -3.77
N GLN A 151 -12.66 -11.71 -4.01
CA GLN A 151 -13.63 -12.30 -4.94
C GLN A 151 -13.11 -12.34 -6.38
N THR A 152 -12.33 -11.35 -6.81
CA THR A 152 -11.74 -11.31 -8.16
C THR A 152 -10.70 -12.41 -8.38
N VAL A 153 -9.99 -12.84 -7.33
CA VAL A 153 -8.89 -13.81 -7.42
C VAL A 153 -9.20 -15.19 -6.83
N SER A 154 -10.46 -15.41 -6.39
CA SER A 154 -10.93 -16.68 -5.81
C SER A 154 -11.34 -17.72 -6.84
#